data_AF-A0A3M1G820-F1
#
_entry.id   AF-A0A3M1G820-F1
#
_cell.length_a   1.000
_cell.length_b   1.000
_cell.length_c   1.000
_cell.angle_alpha   90.00
_cell.angle_beta   90.00
_cell.angle_gamma   90.00
#
_symmetry.space_group_name_H-M   'P 1'
#
loop_
_entity.id
_entity.type
_entity.pdbx_description
1 polymer ?
#
loop_
_entity_poly.entity_id
_entity_poly.type
_entity_poly.pdbx_seq_one_letter_code
_entity_poly.pdbx_strand_id
1 'polypeptide(L)'
;MFRQRQRRLGWLTCALLWLGLVSWSSTAPYAQAQQATYGPALFLMEGMEPAAPLQGVDVQLHARLPGPTGERLVLSGAPEAYKVLIQAGFRGILLDAATSGKVYYFLDASGYTARTDMAARSLGRVLWEEGDTRLVAVPAAEERAFVEAVLLTGAHLSVISPESLPLAPPRQPA
;
A
#
# COMPACT_ATOMS: atom_id res chain seq x y z
N MET A 1 17.89 67.51 12.06
CA MET A 1 17.47 67.58 13.47
C MET A 1 16.04 67.08 13.60
N PHE A 2 15.83 66.06 14.44
CA PHE A 2 14.64 65.68 15.23
C PHE A 2 13.22 66.00 14.67
N ARG A 3 12.45 64.97 14.27
CA ARG A 3 11.44 64.21 15.07
C ARG A 3 10.26 65.03 15.61
N GLN A 4 9.08 64.81 15.03
CA GLN A 4 7.73 64.91 15.65
C GLN A 4 6.69 64.50 14.58
N ARG A 5 5.57 63.82 14.82
CA ARG A 5 4.99 63.07 15.94
C ARG A 5 3.75 62.40 15.34
N GLN A 6 3.59 61.09 15.58
CA GLN A 6 2.32 60.38 15.75
C GLN A 6 1.13 60.68 14.81
N ARG A 7 0.78 59.68 13.99
CA ARG A 7 -0.61 59.23 13.86
C ARG A 7 -0.68 57.73 14.09
N ARG A 8 -1.26 57.40 15.24
CA ARG A 8 -1.64 56.05 15.68
C ARG A 8 -2.90 55.61 14.94
N LEU A 9 -3.13 54.30 15.01
CA LEU A 9 -4.35 53.56 14.70
C LEU A 9 -4.61 53.29 13.21
N GLY A 10 -4.28 52.06 12.84
CA GLY A 10 -4.97 51.39 11.76
C GLY A 10 -4.24 50.13 11.31
N TRP A 11 -4.85 48.98 11.59
CA TRP A 11 -4.69 47.73 10.84
C TRP A 11 -3.47 46.87 11.20
N LEU A 12 -3.57 46.19 12.34
CA LEU A 12 -2.81 44.98 12.68
C LEU A 12 -3.78 43.80 12.84
N THR A 13 -4.31 43.30 11.73
CA THR A 13 -4.95 41.98 11.64
C THR A 13 -4.72 41.42 10.24
N CYS A 14 -3.48 41.04 9.94
CA CYS A 14 -3.20 40.13 8.84
C CYS A 14 -2.48 38.92 9.40
N ALA A 15 -3.24 37.82 9.42
CA ALA A 15 -2.83 36.45 9.50
C ALA A 15 -1.39 36.21 9.05
N LEU A 16 -0.57 35.60 9.90
CA LEU A 16 0.56 34.80 9.46
C LEU A 16 1.00 33.86 10.58
N LEU A 17 1.13 32.60 10.17
CA LEU A 17 1.88 31.53 10.85
C LEU A 17 1.13 30.78 11.94
N TRP A 18 0.04 30.14 11.51
CA TRP A 18 -0.24 28.77 11.93
C TRP A 18 0.98 27.88 11.65
N LEU A 19 1.86 27.75 12.64
CA LEU A 19 2.81 26.63 12.76
C LEU A 19 2.00 25.39 13.16
N GLY A 20 1.18 24.92 12.22
CA GLY A 20 0.64 23.57 12.25
C GLY A 20 1.81 22.62 12.02
N LEU A 21 2.33 22.07 13.11
CA LEU A 21 3.24 20.92 13.13
C LEU A 21 2.51 19.71 12.51
N VAL A 22 2.38 19.73 11.19
CA VAL A 22 2.10 18.55 10.38
C VAL A 22 3.34 17.69 10.48
N SER A 23 3.35 16.85 11.51
CA SER A 23 4.40 15.88 11.77
C SER A 23 4.16 14.70 10.84
N TRP A 24 4.61 14.82 9.58
CA TRP A 24 4.68 13.67 8.68
C TRP A 24 5.90 12.85 9.08
N SER A 25 5.69 11.96 10.05
CA SER A 25 6.70 11.00 10.48
C SER A 25 7.03 10.07 9.32
N SER A 26 8.11 10.37 8.61
CA SER A 26 8.71 9.53 7.56
C SER A 26 9.51 8.39 8.19
N THR A 27 8.82 7.53 8.92
CA THR A 27 9.37 6.27 9.40
C THR A 27 8.42 5.19 8.91
N ALA A 28 8.73 4.59 7.76
CA ALA A 28 8.15 3.30 7.44
C ALA A 28 8.61 2.35 8.56
N PRO A 29 7.70 1.87 9.45
CA PRO A 29 8.11 0.88 10.43
C PRO A 29 8.57 -0.35 9.65
N TYR A 30 9.72 -0.91 10.01
CA TYR A 30 10.09 -2.26 9.58
C TYR A 30 8.90 -3.16 9.93
N ALA A 31 8.31 -3.79 8.92
CA ALA A 31 7.20 -4.69 9.10
C ALA A 31 7.81 -6.04 9.45
N GLN A 32 8.42 -6.13 10.65
CA GLN A 32 9.12 -7.33 11.11
C GLN A 32 8.37 -8.58 10.66
N ALA A 33 8.91 -9.27 9.66
CA ALA A 33 8.29 -10.41 9.01
C ALA A 33 7.94 -11.58 9.96
N GLN A 34 8.35 -11.48 11.22
CA GLN A 34 8.27 -12.51 12.23
C GLN A 34 6.85 -12.89 12.69
N GLN A 35 5.78 -12.18 12.27
CA GLN A 35 4.40 -12.53 12.64
C GLN A 35 3.34 -12.33 11.53
N ALA A 36 3.75 -11.96 10.32
CA ALA A 36 2.83 -11.71 9.21
C ALA A 36 2.26 -13.04 8.66
N THR A 37 1.05 -13.44 9.07
CA THR A 37 0.44 -14.68 8.58
C THR A 37 -0.53 -14.39 7.44
N TYR A 38 0.02 -14.12 6.25
CA TYR A 38 -0.78 -14.31 5.04
C TYR A 38 -1.16 -15.79 4.91
N GLY A 39 -2.28 -16.07 4.25
CA GLY A 39 -2.59 -17.41 3.75
C GLY A 39 -1.49 -17.91 2.78
N PRO A 40 -1.46 -19.23 2.48
CA PRO A 40 -0.34 -19.87 1.78
C PRO A 40 0.03 -19.26 0.42
N ALA A 41 -0.97 -18.76 -0.32
CA ALA A 41 -0.81 -18.09 -1.60
C ALA A 41 -1.42 -16.69 -1.57
N LEU A 42 -0.88 -15.79 -2.40
CA LEU A 42 -1.37 -14.43 -2.62
C LEU A 42 -1.91 -14.31 -4.05
N PHE A 43 -3.07 -13.66 -4.22
CA PHE A 43 -3.68 -13.46 -5.53
C PHE A 43 -4.37 -12.11 -5.62
N LEU A 44 -4.37 -11.54 -6.83
CA LEU A 44 -5.06 -10.31 -7.18
C LEU A 44 -6.34 -10.68 -7.91
N MET A 45 -7.48 -10.20 -7.44
CA MET A 45 -8.78 -10.51 -8.03
C MET A 45 -9.50 -9.22 -8.41
N GLU A 46 -10.28 -9.27 -9.48
CA GLU A 46 -11.02 -8.12 -10.03
C GLU A 46 -12.47 -8.52 -10.34
N GLY A 47 -13.37 -7.54 -10.28
CA GLY A 47 -14.79 -7.76 -10.58
C GLY A 47 -15.56 -8.48 -9.47
N MET A 48 -15.03 -8.48 -8.25
CA MET A 48 -15.75 -8.94 -7.06
C MET A 48 -16.50 -7.76 -6.45
N GLU A 49 -17.84 -7.79 -6.47
CA GLU A 49 -18.58 -7.02 -5.49
C GLU A 49 -18.30 -7.63 -4.10
N PRO A 50 -17.82 -6.83 -3.13
CA PRO A 50 -17.21 -7.33 -1.90
C PRO A 50 -18.07 -8.24 -1.00
N ALA A 51 -19.37 -8.36 -1.22
CA ALA A 51 -20.29 -8.93 -0.23
C ALA A 51 -20.80 -10.34 -0.54
N ALA A 52 -21.02 -10.71 -1.81
CA ALA A 52 -21.78 -11.92 -2.14
C ALA A 52 -20.93 -13.16 -2.50
N PRO A 53 -19.87 -13.07 -3.32
CA PRO A 53 -19.22 -14.28 -3.84
C PRO A 53 -18.09 -14.85 -2.99
N LEU A 54 -17.61 -14.09 -2.00
CA LEU A 54 -16.55 -14.53 -1.09
C LEU A 54 -17.10 -15.34 0.10
N GLN A 55 -18.42 -15.33 0.32
CA GLN A 55 -19.06 -16.09 1.39
C GLN A 55 -18.92 -17.59 1.10
N GLY A 56 -18.03 -18.27 1.83
CA GLY A 56 -17.79 -19.71 1.70
C GLY A 56 -16.47 -20.09 1.04
N VAL A 57 -15.67 -19.12 0.58
CA VAL A 57 -14.28 -19.36 0.17
C VAL A 57 -13.36 -18.88 1.29
N ASP A 58 -12.50 -19.76 1.80
CA ASP A 58 -11.56 -19.45 2.88
C ASP A 58 -10.41 -18.58 2.35
N VAL A 59 -10.64 -17.26 2.32
CA VAL A 59 -9.70 -16.24 1.87
C VAL A 59 -9.70 -15.04 2.80
N GLN A 60 -8.55 -14.39 2.91
CA GLN A 60 -8.33 -13.19 3.69
C GLN A 60 -8.07 -12.01 2.76
N LEU A 61 -8.67 -10.86 3.04
CA LEU A 61 -8.48 -9.63 2.26
C LEU A 61 -7.39 -8.77 2.91
N HIS A 62 -6.39 -8.35 2.14
CA HIS A 62 -5.29 -7.54 2.68
C HIS A 62 -5.25 -6.11 2.13
N ALA A 63 -5.72 -5.90 0.90
CA ALA A 63 -5.75 -4.58 0.30
C ALA A 63 -6.85 -4.47 -0.76
N ARG A 64 -7.34 -3.24 -0.93
CA ARG A 64 -8.20 -2.82 -2.03
C ARG A 64 -7.42 -1.83 -2.88
N LEU A 65 -7.41 -2.06 -4.19
CA LEU A 65 -6.80 -1.19 -5.17
C LEU A 65 -7.87 -0.69 -6.14
N PRO A 66 -7.78 0.56 -6.64
CA PRO A 66 -8.60 0.97 -7.76
C PRO A 66 -8.22 0.16 -9.02
N GLY A 67 -9.23 -0.14 -9.84
CA GLY A 67 -9.09 -0.79 -11.13
C GLY A 67 -10.04 -0.19 -12.16
N PRO A 68 -9.83 -0.46 -13.46
CA PRO A 68 -10.58 0.12 -14.57
C PRO A 68 -12.05 -0.29 -14.58
N THR A 69 -12.39 -1.46 -14.04
CA THR A 69 -13.76 -1.98 -14.00
C THR A 69 -14.34 -2.07 -12.58
N GLY A 70 -13.65 -1.53 -11.58
CA GLY A 70 -14.04 -1.63 -10.17
C GLY A 70 -12.83 -1.82 -9.26
N GLU A 71 -13.07 -2.23 -8.01
CA GLU A 71 -11.98 -2.56 -7.08
C GLU A 71 -11.27 -3.85 -7.48
N ARG A 72 -9.96 -3.87 -7.26
CA ARG A 72 -9.15 -5.08 -7.21
C ARG A 72 -8.82 -5.40 -5.77
N LEU A 73 -8.90 -6.68 -5.45
CA LEU A 73 -8.71 -7.20 -4.11
C LEU A 73 -7.42 -8.02 -4.08
N VAL A 74 -6.51 -7.65 -3.18
CA VAL A 74 -5.36 -8.50 -2.85
C VAL A 74 -5.80 -9.43 -1.73
N LEU A 75 -5.86 -10.71 -2.06
CA LEU A 75 -6.31 -11.76 -1.16
C LEU A 75 -5.18 -12.74 -0.87
N SER A 76 -5.27 -13.42 0.27
CA SER A 76 -4.49 -14.63 0.53
C SER A 76 -5.38 -15.80 0.92
N GLY A 77 -4.89 -17.02 0.68
CA GLY A 77 -5.62 -18.25 0.98
C GLY A 77 -4.94 -19.48 0.40
N ALA A 78 -5.61 -20.62 0.46
CA ALA A 78 -5.14 -21.83 -0.19
C ALA A 78 -5.12 -21.66 -1.74
N PRO A 79 -4.19 -22.26 -2.48
CA PRO A 79 -4.19 -22.23 -3.95
C PRO A 79 -5.49 -22.73 -4.59
N GLU A 80 -6.20 -23.63 -3.91
CA GLU A 80 -7.51 -24.15 -4.30
C GLU A 80 -8.59 -23.06 -4.30
N ALA A 81 -8.53 -22.13 -3.35
CA ALA A 81 -9.46 -21.00 -3.28
C ALA A 81 -9.38 -20.12 -4.54
N TYR A 82 -8.16 -19.87 -5.04
CA TYR A 82 -7.98 -19.16 -6.31
C TYR A 82 -8.68 -19.88 -7.47
N LYS A 83 -8.55 -21.21 -7.57
CA LYS A 83 -9.23 -21.99 -8.62
C LYS A 83 -10.75 -21.88 -8.52
N VAL A 84 -11.31 -21.97 -7.30
CA VAL A 84 -12.75 -21.83 -7.05
C VAL A 84 -13.24 -20.45 -7.49
N LEU A 85 -12.50 -19.39 -7.19
CA LEU A 85 -12.86 -18.03 -7.59
C LEU A 85 -12.84 -17.86 -9.12
N ILE A 86 -11.81 -18.37 -9.81
CA ILE A 86 -11.77 -18.33 -11.27
C ILE A 86 -12.94 -19.12 -11.89
N GLN A 87 -13.25 -20.30 -11.34
CA GLN A 87 -14.40 -21.11 -11.79
C GLN A 87 -15.75 -20.42 -11.54
N ALA A 88 -15.84 -19.60 -10.50
CA ALA A 88 -17.02 -18.78 -10.20
C ALA A 88 -17.14 -17.55 -11.13
N GLY A 89 -16.24 -17.38 -12.11
CA GLY A 89 -16.29 -16.31 -13.10
C GLY A 89 -15.51 -15.05 -12.72
N PHE A 90 -14.78 -15.07 -11.60
CA PHE A 90 -13.89 -13.96 -11.25
C PHE A 90 -12.67 -13.93 -12.13
N ARG A 91 -12.16 -12.72 -12.37
CA ARG A 91 -10.88 -12.51 -13.05
C ARG A 91 -9.82 -12.31 -11.98
N GLY A 92 -8.66 -12.91 -12.17
CA GLY A 92 -7.56 -12.70 -11.25
C GLY A 92 -6.27 -13.39 -11.64
N ILE A 93 -5.22 -13.05 -10.90
CA ILE A 93 -3.85 -13.47 -11.13
C ILE A 93 -3.32 -14.05 -9.83
N LEU A 94 -2.71 -15.24 -9.91
CA LEU A 94 -1.91 -15.77 -8.81
C LEU A 94 -0.60 -14.97 -8.72
N LEU A 95 -0.47 -14.15 -7.67
CA LEU A 95 0.67 -13.26 -7.47
C LEU A 95 1.86 -14.02 -6.86
N ASP A 96 1.60 -14.84 -5.85
CA ASP A 96 2.61 -15.66 -5.19
C ASP A 96 2.03 -16.99 -4.74
N ALA A 97 2.68 -18.10 -5.11
CA ALA A 97 2.23 -19.44 -4.71
C ALA A 97 2.68 -19.83 -3.29
N ALA A 98 3.63 -19.10 -2.69
CA ALA A 98 4.17 -19.40 -1.37
C ALA A 98 4.51 -18.11 -0.63
N THR A 99 3.68 -17.70 0.33
CA THR A 99 3.85 -16.43 1.06
C THR A 99 4.83 -16.48 2.23
N SER A 100 5.24 -17.68 2.64
CA SER A 100 6.12 -17.88 3.78
C SER A 100 7.45 -17.13 3.64
N GLY A 101 7.83 -16.42 4.71
CA GLY A 101 9.11 -15.71 4.80
C GLY A 101 9.22 -14.48 3.89
N LYS A 102 8.09 -13.88 3.49
CA LYS A 102 8.05 -12.69 2.64
C LYS A 102 7.20 -11.59 3.23
N VAL A 103 7.58 -10.36 2.91
CA VAL A 103 6.82 -9.14 3.17
C VAL A 103 6.42 -8.54 1.83
N TYR A 104 5.21 -7.99 1.74
CA TYR A 104 4.67 -7.46 0.50
C TYR A 104 4.51 -5.96 0.58
N TYR A 105 4.99 -5.25 -0.43
CA TYR A 105 4.93 -3.80 -0.51
C TYR A 105 4.29 -3.34 -1.80
N PHE A 106 3.44 -2.32 -1.70
CA PHE A 106 3.15 -1.44 -2.82
C PHE A 106 4.22 -0.36 -2.91
N LEU A 107 4.75 -0.19 -4.10
CA LEU A 107 5.63 0.91 -4.47
C LEU A 107 4.85 1.89 -5.35
N ASP A 108 4.86 3.16 -4.97
CA ASP A 108 4.49 4.25 -5.86
C ASP A 108 5.72 4.65 -6.69
N ALA A 109 5.58 4.48 -7.99
CA ALA A 109 6.57 4.70 -9.02
C ALA A 109 6.35 6.01 -9.78
N SER A 110 5.47 6.90 -9.32
CA SER A 110 5.31 8.22 -9.96
C SER A 110 6.61 9.06 -9.94
N GLY A 111 7.56 8.72 -9.07
CA GLY A 111 8.94 9.23 -9.05
C GLY A 111 10.02 8.20 -9.43
N TYR A 112 9.69 7.13 -10.17
CA TYR A 112 10.56 5.98 -10.36
C TYR A 112 11.92 6.37 -10.97
N THR A 113 12.97 5.94 -10.29
CA THR A 113 14.33 6.01 -10.83
C THR A 113 14.80 4.60 -11.21
N ALA A 114 15.78 4.49 -12.10
CA ALA A 114 16.44 3.22 -12.39
C ALA A 114 16.97 2.51 -11.13
N ARG A 115 17.26 3.27 -10.06
CA ARG A 115 17.68 2.71 -8.76
C ARG A 115 16.53 2.04 -8.01
N THR A 116 15.32 2.59 -8.06
CA THR A 116 14.14 2.00 -7.42
C THR A 116 13.80 0.67 -8.07
N ASP A 117 13.87 0.59 -9.40
CA ASP A 117 13.68 -0.66 -10.14
C ASP A 117 14.74 -1.71 -9.81
N MET A 118 16.00 -1.26 -9.76
CA MET A 118 17.10 -2.12 -9.38
C MET A 118 16.90 -2.69 -7.97
N ALA A 119 16.49 -1.88 -6.99
CA ALA A 119 16.19 -2.36 -5.64
C ALA A 119 15.04 -3.37 -5.63
N ALA A 120 13.92 -3.08 -6.33
CA ALA A 120 12.77 -3.97 -6.45
C ALA A 120 13.09 -5.33 -7.08
N ARG A 121 14.07 -5.38 -8.00
CA ARG A 121 14.46 -6.62 -8.70
C ARG A 121 15.66 -7.34 -8.08
N SER A 122 16.54 -6.62 -7.37
CA SER A 122 17.74 -7.21 -6.75
C SER A 122 17.49 -7.71 -5.32
N LEU A 123 16.61 -7.04 -4.58
CA LEU A 123 16.30 -7.35 -3.19
C LEU A 123 14.89 -7.93 -3.02
N GLY A 124 14.11 -7.98 -4.10
CA GLY A 124 12.74 -8.49 -4.10
C GLY A 124 12.35 -9.09 -5.44
N ARG A 125 11.06 -9.38 -5.57
CA ARG A 125 10.43 -9.88 -6.80
C ARG A 125 9.16 -9.07 -7.08
N VAL A 126 9.15 -8.37 -8.21
CA VAL A 126 7.95 -7.70 -8.72
C VAL A 126 6.93 -8.78 -9.11
N LEU A 127 5.77 -8.77 -8.45
CA LEU A 127 4.68 -9.74 -8.68
C LEU A 127 3.62 -9.19 -9.63
N TRP A 128 3.43 -7.87 -9.61
CA TRP A 128 2.44 -7.19 -10.42
C TRP A 128 2.85 -5.73 -10.61
N GLU A 129 2.52 -5.19 -11.77
CA GLU A 129 2.75 -3.79 -12.12
C GLU A 129 1.61 -3.25 -12.98
N GLU A 130 1.16 -2.04 -12.68
CA GLU A 130 0.23 -1.30 -13.52
C GLU A 130 0.35 0.20 -13.26
N GLY A 131 0.54 0.96 -14.35
CA GLY A 131 0.86 2.38 -14.25
C GLY A 131 2.05 2.60 -13.33
N ASP A 132 1.85 3.46 -12.32
CA ASP A 132 2.87 3.79 -11.32
C ASP A 132 2.81 2.89 -10.08
N THR A 133 1.97 1.86 -10.02
CA THR A 133 1.93 0.97 -8.86
C THR A 133 2.63 -0.35 -9.15
N ARG A 134 3.54 -0.76 -8.26
CA ARG A 134 4.11 -2.12 -8.28
C ARG A 134 3.87 -2.83 -6.97
N LEU A 135 3.53 -4.11 -7.05
CA LEU A 135 3.53 -5.01 -5.92
C LEU A 135 4.82 -5.82 -5.92
N VAL A 136 5.59 -5.72 -4.85
CA VAL A 136 6.87 -6.41 -4.68
C VAL A 136 6.80 -7.34 -3.47
N ALA A 137 7.21 -8.59 -3.68
CA ALA A 137 7.49 -9.52 -2.60
C ALA A 137 8.96 -9.46 -2.22
N VAL A 138 9.23 -9.28 -0.95
CA VAL A 138 10.57 -9.09 -0.41
C VAL A 138 10.83 -10.20 0.59
N PRO A 139 11.88 -11.02 0.44
CA PRO A 139 12.27 -11.97 1.46
C PRO A 139 12.48 -11.25 2.80
N ALA A 140 11.99 -11.84 3.89
CA ALA A 140 12.11 -11.28 5.24
C ALA A 140 13.55 -10.89 5.61
N ALA A 141 14.53 -11.68 5.18
CA ALA A 141 15.95 -11.42 5.41
C ALA A 141 16.46 -10.15 4.69
N GLU A 142 15.86 -9.79 3.56
CA GLU A 142 16.24 -8.66 2.72
C GLU A 142 15.37 -7.41 2.96
N GLU A 143 14.30 -7.53 3.77
CA GLU A 143 13.31 -6.48 4.02
C GLU A 143 13.95 -5.15 4.39
N ARG A 144 14.89 -5.18 5.34
CA ARG A 144 15.60 -4.00 5.80
C ARG A 144 16.39 -3.34 4.67
N ALA A 145 17.19 -4.11 3.95
CA ALA A 145 18.02 -3.60 2.86
C ALA A 145 17.15 -3.02 1.73
N PHE A 146 16.02 -3.68 1.44
CA PHE A 146 15.06 -3.21 0.46
C PHE A 146 14.43 -1.87 0.85
N VAL A 147 13.90 -1.75 2.07
CA VAL A 147 13.27 -0.51 2.55
C VAL A 147 14.28 0.64 2.55
N GLU A 148 15.49 0.41 3.08
CA GLU A 148 16.56 1.42 3.07
C GLU A 148 16.90 1.86 1.63
N ALA A 149 17.07 0.91 0.70
CA ALA A 149 17.40 1.21 -0.70
C ALA A 149 16.29 2.00 -1.42
N VAL A 150 15.02 1.64 -1.21
CA VAL A 150 13.87 2.31 -1.84
C VAL A 150 13.65 3.72 -1.26
N LEU A 151 13.78 3.89 0.05
CA LEU A 151 13.62 5.21 0.68
C LEU A 151 14.69 6.21 0.20
N LEU A 152 15.92 5.74 -0.08
CA LEU A 152 16.98 6.57 -0.65
C LEU A 152 16.68 7.08 -2.07
N THR A 153 15.72 6.48 -2.77
CA THR A 153 15.30 6.98 -4.10
C THR A 153 14.18 8.00 -4.03
N GLY A 154 13.62 8.26 -2.84
CA GLY A 154 12.45 9.14 -2.67
C GLY A 154 11.13 8.51 -3.14
N ALA A 155 11.10 7.19 -3.37
CA ALA A 155 9.88 6.48 -3.71
C ALA A 155 9.04 6.23 -2.46
N HIS A 156 7.72 6.27 -2.61
CA HIS A 156 6.81 5.93 -1.52
C HIS A 156 6.57 4.43 -1.48
N LEU A 157 6.54 3.89 -0.26
CA LEU A 157 6.41 2.47 0.01
C LEU A 157 5.33 2.27 1.07
N SER A 158 4.39 1.38 0.77
CA SER A 158 3.29 1.00 1.66
C SER A 158 3.30 -0.50 1.84
N VAL A 159 3.43 -0.96 3.08
CA VAL A 159 3.34 -2.38 3.41
C VAL A 159 1.90 -2.87 3.23
N ILE A 160 1.72 -4.06 2.66
CA ILE A 160 0.44 -4.76 2.70
C ILE A 160 0.30 -5.36 4.09
N SER A 161 -0.71 -4.95 4.85
CA SER A 161 -0.93 -5.54 6.19
C SER A 161 -1.19 -7.05 6.08
N PRO A 162 -0.53 -7.88 6.91
CA PRO A 162 -0.88 -9.28 7.02
C PRO A 162 -2.23 -9.51 7.71
N GLU A 163 -2.76 -8.51 8.41
CA GLU A 163 -4.08 -8.59 9.01
C GLU A 163 -5.18 -8.57 7.94
N SER A 164 -6.20 -9.41 8.10
CA SER A 164 -7.34 -9.41 7.19
C SER A 164 -8.23 -8.20 7.46
N LEU A 165 -8.52 -7.47 6.39
CA LEU A 165 -9.55 -6.45 6.33
C LEU A 165 -10.94 -7.07 6.22
N PRO A 166 -12.01 -6.35 6.64
CA PRO A 166 -13.37 -6.75 6.38
C PRO A 166 -13.67 -6.89 4.87
N LEU A 167 -14.32 -7.99 4.50
CA LEU A 167 -14.73 -8.24 3.11
C LEU A 167 -15.76 -7.23 2.61
N ALA A 168 -16.64 -6.72 3.48
CA ALA A 168 -17.55 -5.62 3.14
C ALA A 168 -16.82 -4.27 3.17
N PRO A 169 -17.14 -3.33 2.25
CA PRO A 169 -16.58 -2.00 2.31
C PRO A 169 -17.10 -1.29 3.57
N PRO A 170 -16.31 -0.39 4.17
CA PRO A 170 -16.77 0.38 5.32
C PRO A 170 -18.02 1.18 4.92
N ARG A 171 -19.08 1.09 5.74
CA ARG A 171 -20.28 1.90 5.55
C ARG A 171 -19.87 3.37 5.61
N GLN A 172 -20.03 4.11 4.51
CA GLN A 172 -19.87 5.55 4.56
C GLN A 172 -20.98 6.13 5.44
N PRO A 173 -20.67 7.02 6.40
CA PRO A 173 -21.71 7.77 7.08
C PRO A 173 -22.47 8.60 6.04
N ALA A 174 -23.81 8.52 6.10
CA ALA A 174 -24.72 9.27 5.26
C ALA A 174 -24.67 10.78 5.51
#